data_AF-A0ABD0NYW7-F1
#
_entry.id   AF-A0ABD0NYW7-F1
#
_cell.length_a   1.000
_cell.length_b   1.000
_cell.length_c   1.000
_cell.angle_alpha   90.00
_cell.angle_beta   90.00
_cell.angle_gamma   90.00
#
_symmetry.space_group_name_H-M   'P 1'
#
loop_
_entity.id
_entity.type
_entity.pdbx_description
1 polymer ?
#
loop_
_entity_poly.entity_id
_entity_poly.type
_entity_poly.pdbx_seq_one_letter_code
_entity_poly.pdbx_strand_id
1 'polypeptide(L)' 'VFKPRTPPEAIALCSRLLEYTPVTRLSPLQACAHAFFDELRQPGTRLPSGRELPPLFNFTTT' A
#
# COMPACT_ATOMS: atom_id res chain seq x y z
N VAL A 1 7.70 17.73 -6.61
CA VAL A 1 6.79 17.07 -5.63
C VAL A 1 7.05 15.57 -5.56
N PHE A 2 7.12 14.85 -6.69
CA PHE A 2 7.69 13.49 -6.74
C PHE A 2 9.03 13.48 -7.46
N LYS A 3 9.94 12.56 -7.08
CA LYS A 3 11.24 12.40 -7.77
C LYS A 3 11.03 11.56 -9.03
N PRO A 4 11.88 11.67 -10.07
CA PRO A 4 11.73 10.89 -11.32
C PRO A 4 11.71 9.36 -11.15
N ARG A 5 12.17 8.85 -10.00
CA ARG A 5 12.22 7.42 -9.67
C ARG A 5 11.13 6.99 -8.68
N THR A 6 10.12 7.81 -8.46
CA THR A 6 8.98 7.42 -7.63
C THR A 6 8.16 6.37 -8.39
N PRO A 7 7.81 5.23 -7.78
CA PRO A 7 6.99 4.20 -8.43
C PRO A 7 5.64 4.78 -8.86
N PRO A 8 5.14 4.49 -10.07
CA PRO A 8 3.86 5.01 -10.55
C PRO A 8 2.69 4.60 -9.64
N GLU A 9 2.76 3.42 -9.03
CA GLU A 9 1.75 2.89 -8.10
C GLU A 9 1.69 3.71 -6.80
N ALA A 10 2.82 4.22 -6.33
CA ALA A 10 2.87 5.09 -5.15
C ALA A 10 2.16 6.43 -5.42
N ILE A 11 2.36 6.97 -6.62
CA ILE A 11 1.72 8.22 -7.05
C ILE A 11 0.21 8.01 -7.20
N ALA A 12 -0.20 6.90 -7.81
CA ALA A 12 -1.61 6.54 -7.97
C ALA A 12 -2.34 6.35 -6.64
N LEU A 13 -1.68 5.75 -5.64
CA LEU A 13 -2.24 5.64 -4.29
C LEU A 13 -2.41 7.03 -3.66
N CYS A 14 -1.38 7.88 -3.74
CA CYS A 14 -1.43 9.22 -3.15
C CYS A 14 -2.53 10.08 -3.76
N SER A 15 -2.74 10.02 -5.08
CA SER A 15 -3.80 10.80 -5.73
C SER A 15 -5.20 10.41 -5.26
N ARG A 16 -5.43 9.13 -4.98
CA ARG A 16 -6.71 8.58 -4.49
C ARG A 16 -6.95 8.80 -2.99
N LEU A 17 -5.90 9.11 -2.23
CA LEU A 17 -6.00 9.46 -0.80
C LEU A 17 -6.17 10.97 -0.60
N LEU A 18 -5.46 11.76 -1.40
CA LEU A 18 -5.40 13.22 -1.29
C LEU A 18 -6.45 13.89 -2.20
N GLU A 19 -7.69 13.42 -2.12
CA GLU A 19 -8.81 14.06 -2.82
C GLU A 19 -9.49 15.11 -1.94
N TYR A 20 -9.89 16.23 -2.56
CA TYR A 20 -10.65 17.28 -1.89
C TYR A 20 -12.00 16.78 -1.39
N THR A 21 -12.70 16.02 -2.23
CA THR A 21 -13.99 15.41 -1.91
C THR A 21 -13.76 14.25 -0.93
N PRO A 22 -14.26 14.31 0.31
CA PRO A 22 -13.95 13.27 1.31
C PRO A 22 -14.49 11.88 0.95
N VAL A 23 -15.65 11.81 0.29
CA VAL A 23 -16.33 10.55 -0.03
C VAL A 23 -15.70 9.77 -1.18
N THR A 24 -14.86 10.39 -1.99
CA THR A 24 -14.15 9.73 -3.09
C THR A 24 -12.81 9.14 -2.67
N ARG A 25 -12.32 9.49 -1.46
CA ARG A 25 -11.10 8.94 -0.89
C ARG A 25 -11.23 7.44 -0.68
N LEU A 26 -10.13 6.72 -0.90
CA LEU A 26 -10.08 5.30 -0.61
C LEU A 26 -10.31 5.03 0.88
N SER A 27 -11.15 4.02 1.18
CA SER A 27 -11.24 3.49 2.53
C SER A 27 -9.92 2.82 2.93
N PRO A 28 -9.61 2.71 4.24
CA PRO A 28 -8.37 2.09 4.69
C PRO A 28 -8.17 0.67 4.16
N LEU A 29 -9.23 -0.15 4.17
CA LEU A 29 -9.15 -1.54 3.69
C LEU A 29 -8.91 -1.60 2.16
N GLN A 30 -9.54 -0.72 1.39
CA GLN A 30 -9.28 -0.61 -0.05
C GLN A 30 -7.86 -0.11 -0.33
N ALA A 31 -7.33 0.80 0.49
CA ALA A 31 -5.95 1.26 0.37
C ALA A 31 -4.95 0.11 0.66
N CYS A 32 -5.20 -0.74 1.66
CA CYS A 32 -4.39 -1.94 1.92
C CYS A 32 -4.39 -2.93 0.73
N ALA A 33 -5.49 -2.98 -0.03
CA ALA A 33 -5.61 -3.80 -1.23
C ALA A 33 -4.97 -3.17 -2.49
N HIS A 34 -4.41 -1.95 -2.40
CA HIS A 34 -3.83 -1.26 -3.56
C HIS A 34 -2.56 -1.97 -4.09
N ALA A 35 -2.32 -1.90 -5.40
CA ALA A 35 -1.20 -2.57 -6.09
C ALA A 35 0.19 -2.16 -5.57
N PHE A 36 0.30 -0.95 -5.00
CA PHE A 36 1.52 -0.49 -4.33
C PHE A 36 2.01 -1.46 -3.23
N PHE A 37 1.09 -2.21 -2.59
CA PHE A 37 1.42 -3.19 -1.56
C PHE A 37 1.50 -4.64 -2.08
N ASP A 38 1.50 -4.87 -3.40
CA ASP A 38 1.59 -6.22 -3.98
C ASP A 38 2.89 -6.93 -3.62
N GLU A 39 3.99 -6.19 -3.51
CA GLU A 39 5.28 -6.74 -3.09
C GLU A 39 5.20 -7.39 -1.70
N LEU A 40 4.40 -6.82 -0.78
CA LEU A 40 4.20 -7.38 0.56
C LEU A 40 3.41 -8.69 0.56
N ARG A 41 2.70 -8.98 -0.53
CA ARG A 41 1.93 -10.22 -0.73
C ARG A 41 2.75 -11.32 -1.42
N GLN A 42 3.91 -11.00 -1.99
CA GLN A 42 4.71 -11.99 -2.70
C GLN A 42 5.32 -13.02 -1.74
N PRO A 43 5.24 -14.32 -2.06
CA PRO A 43 5.85 -15.35 -1.24
C PRO A 43 7.37 -15.20 -1.29
N GLY A 44 7.99 -14.97 -0.13
CA GLY A 44 9.45 -14.81 -0.02
C GLY A 44 9.94 -13.37 0.12
N THR A 45 9.05 -12.38 0.12
CA THR A 45 9.43 -10.99 0.43
C THR A 45 10.00 -10.89 1.84
N ARG A 46 11.14 -10.22 1.95
CA ARG A 46 11.88 -10.04 3.21
C ARG A 46 12.22 -8.57 3.39
N LEU A 47 12.43 -8.19 4.63
CA LEU A 47 12.97 -6.87 4.94
C LEU A 47 14.36 -6.72 4.30
N PRO A 48 14.83 -5.49 4.02
CA PRO A 48 16.18 -5.26 3.51
C PRO A 48 17.30 -5.81 4.41
N SER A 49 16.99 -6.08 5.69
CA SER A 49 17.88 -6.74 6.66
C SER A 49 17.90 -8.27 6.56
N GLY A 50 17.13 -8.88 5.65
CA GLY A 50 16.95 -10.33 5.49
C GLY A 50 15.93 -10.96 6.45
N ARG A 51 15.42 -10.19 7.42
CA ARG A 51 14.38 -10.65 8.37
C ARG A 51 13.04 -10.83 7.68
N GLU A 52 12.20 -11.69 8.26
CA GLU A 52 10.82 -11.89 7.80
C GLU A 52 9.97 -10.65 8.05
N LEU A 53 8.91 -10.51 7.25
CA LEU A 53 7.93 -9.45 7.43
C LEU A 53 7.15 -9.68 8.75
N PRO A 54 6.72 -8.61 9.43
CA PRO A 54 5.79 -8.73 10.56
C PRO A 54 4.44 -9.34 10.10
N PRO A 55 3.54 -9.74 11.02
CA PRO A 55 2.21 -10.20 10.63
C PRO A 55 1.43 -9.07 9.94
N LEU A 56 1.19 -9.23 8.63
CA LEU A 56 0.47 -8.25 7.80
C LEU A 56 -0.97 -8.66 7.45
N PHE A 57 -1.29 -9.95 7.54
CA PHE A 57 -2.53 -10.53 7.02
C PHE A 57 -3.42 -11.16 8.11
N ASN A 58 -3.17 -10.85 9.38
CA ASN A 58 -3.93 -11.31 10.53
C ASN A 58 -5.22 -10.49 10.73
N PHE A 59 -6.05 -10.39 9.71
CA PHE A 59 -7.34 -9.70 9.79
C PHE A 59 -8.35 -10.51 10.62
N THR A 60 -9.10 -9.83 11.48
CA THR A 60 -10.20 -10.42 12.25
C THR A 60 -11.53 -10.16 11.56
N THR A 61 -12.33 -11.20 11.38
CA THR A 61 -13.76 -11.07 11.05
C THR A 61 -14.43 -10.36 12.20
N THR A 62 -14.88 -9.12 11.99
CA THR A 62 -15.64 -8.39 13.02
C THR A 62 -16.98 -9.07 13.25
#